data_AF-A0A7S3I7A9-F1
#
_entry.id   AF-A0A7S3I7A9-F1
#
_cell.length_a   1.000
_cell.length_b   1.000
_cell.length_c   1.000
_cell.angle_alpha   90.00
_cell.angle_beta   90.00
_cell.angle_gamma   90.00
#
_symmetry.space_group_name_H-M   'P 1'
#
loop_
_entity.id
_entity.type
_entity.pdbx_description
1 polymer ?
#
loop_
_entity_poly.entity_id
_entity_poly.type
_entity_poly.pdbx_seq_one_letter_code
_entity_poly.pdbx_strand_id
1 'polypeptide(L)'
;MGGPFLANTTAADCQTWCDLATSLGITDFDVCSVDWNNPVPWAQEARPGWGAVMPEYAGYLIVILFGVFFSLVTSVMVWFEKTFGGLVISSEHFNTAGRNVKTGLTASVIVSQWTWAATLLQSSNVAYLYGLSGPFWYAAGASIQVLLFGILAIEVKKKAPNMHTFLEMIDVRWGKPAHMTFLFFGFATNLIVTGMLLLGGAAVVYQTSSMATEAALFLIPVGVIIYTMFGGLKATFLASYIHTAIIFVGLVIFVTYVYAVDGNCAADMSKQCNSIGSASILWERLTFVVR
;
A
#
# COMPACT_ATOMS: atom_id res chain seq x y z
N MET A 1 -22.35 1.50 35.05
CA MET A 1 -22.42 1.30 33.59
C MET A 1 -23.34 0.11 33.37
N GLY A 2 -24.55 0.35 32.92
CA GLY A 2 -25.58 -0.67 32.72
C GLY A 2 -26.44 -0.21 31.56
N GLY A 3 -25.80 0.02 30.42
CA GLY A 3 -26.48 0.33 29.19
C GLY A 3 -27.18 -0.92 28.65
N PRO A 4 -28.09 -0.76 27.67
CA PRO A 4 -28.58 -1.89 26.92
C PRO A 4 -27.40 -2.65 26.29
N PHE A 5 -27.48 -3.98 26.21
CA PHE A 5 -26.47 -4.87 25.63
C PHE A 5 -27.06 -5.58 24.41
N LEU A 6 -26.20 -6.05 23.49
CA LEU A 6 -26.64 -6.75 22.28
C LEU A 6 -27.56 -7.94 22.61
N ALA A 7 -28.59 -8.15 21.78
CA ALA A 7 -29.58 -9.21 22.00
C ALA A 7 -28.98 -10.64 22.09
N ASN A 8 -27.80 -10.86 21.51
CA ASN A 8 -27.10 -12.16 21.52
C ASN A 8 -26.03 -12.29 22.61
N THR A 9 -25.76 -11.23 23.39
CA THR A 9 -24.74 -11.20 24.44
C THR A 9 -25.40 -11.44 25.80
N THR A 10 -24.82 -12.29 26.66
CA THR A 10 -25.33 -12.46 28.02
C THR A 10 -24.93 -11.28 28.92
N ALA A 11 -25.77 -10.94 29.91
CA ALA A 11 -25.45 -9.87 30.86
C ALA A 11 -24.15 -10.14 31.66
N ALA A 12 -23.82 -11.42 31.90
CA ALA A 12 -22.60 -11.82 32.59
C ALA A 12 -21.35 -11.60 31.74
N ASP A 13 -21.41 -11.90 30.44
CA ASP A 13 -20.31 -11.63 29.51
C ASP A 13 -20.05 -10.13 29.38
N CYS A 14 -21.11 -9.34 29.19
CA CYS A 14 -21.01 -7.87 29.13
C CYS A 14 -20.42 -7.28 30.43
N GLN A 15 -20.77 -7.80 31.60
CA GLN A 15 -20.19 -7.35 32.86
C GLN A 15 -18.69 -7.65 32.94
N THR A 16 -18.30 -8.87 32.55
CA THR A 16 -16.89 -9.29 32.53
C THR A 16 -16.06 -8.41 31.59
N TRP A 17 -16.60 -8.08 30.42
CA TRP A 17 -15.94 -7.19 29.45
C TRP A 17 -15.87 -5.74 29.94
N CYS A 18 -16.93 -5.23 30.58
CA CYS A 18 -16.91 -3.91 31.20
C CYS A 18 -15.87 -3.79 32.33
N ASP A 19 -15.72 -4.83 33.15
CA ASP A 19 -14.74 -4.86 34.24
C ASP A 19 -13.32 -4.87 33.67
N LEU A 20 -13.07 -5.65 32.60
CA LEU A 20 -11.80 -5.64 31.86
C LEU A 20 -11.53 -4.27 31.23
N ALA A 21 -12.52 -3.69 30.56
CA ALA A 21 -12.41 -2.37 29.94
C ALA A 21 -12.04 -1.28 30.95
N THR A 22 -12.66 -1.32 32.13
CA THR A 22 -12.35 -0.40 33.24
C THR A 22 -10.92 -0.60 33.73
N SER A 23 -10.44 -1.84 33.82
CA SER A 23 -9.05 -2.14 34.20
C SER A 23 -8.02 -1.64 33.18
N LEU A 24 -8.43 -1.55 31.90
CA LEU A 24 -7.62 -1.04 30.80
C LEU A 24 -7.75 0.47 30.60
N GLY A 25 -8.63 1.15 31.36
CA GLY A 25 -8.84 2.60 31.24
C GLY A 25 -9.60 3.03 29.98
N ILE A 26 -10.42 2.15 29.40
CA ILE A 26 -11.28 2.44 28.24
C ILE A 26 -12.45 3.32 28.70
N THR A 27 -12.69 4.44 28.03
CA THR A 27 -13.74 5.41 28.41
C THR A 27 -14.76 5.69 27.31
N ASP A 28 -14.37 5.66 26.03
CA ASP A 28 -15.22 6.11 24.92
C ASP A 28 -15.94 4.94 24.21
N PHE A 29 -15.34 3.75 24.24
CA PHE A 29 -15.78 2.56 23.52
C PHE A 29 -16.72 1.71 24.39
N ASP A 30 -17.97 1.57 23.93
CA ASP A 30 -18.92 0.64 24.52
C ASP A 30 -18.59 -0.81 24.12
N VAL A 31 -17.95 -1.54 25.02
CA VAL A 31 -17.51 -2.92 24.80
C VAL A 31 -18.69 -3.88 24.66
N CYS A 32 -19.86 -3.56 25.20
CA CYS A 32 -21.06 -4.39 25.12
C CYS A 32 -21.84 -4.18 23.81
N SER A 33 -21.44 -3.22 22.98
CA SER A 33 -21.96 -3.01 21.62
C SER A 33 -21.38 -3.99 20.58
N VAL A 34 -20.45 -4.85 21.00
CA VAL A 34 -19.73 -5.82 20.17
C VAL A 34 -19.94 -7.23 20.72
N ASP A 35 -20.31 -8.17 19.85
CA ASP A 35 -20.37 -9.59 20.19
C ASP A 35 -18.99 -10.21 19.95
N TRP A 36 -18.20 -10.34 21.01
CA TRP A 36 -16.87 -10.93 20.95
C TRP A 36 -16.88 -12.45 20.80
N ASN A 37 -18.00 -13.10 21.12
CA ASN A 37 -18.16 -14.55 21.04
C ASN A 37 -18.53 -15.00 19.62
N ASN A 38 -19.20 -14.13 18.85
CA ASN A 38 -19.58 -14.40 17.47
C ASN A 38 -19.03 -13.31 16.52
N PRO A 39 -17.75 -13.39 16.12
CA PRO A 39 -17.16 -12.38 15.26
C PRO A 39 -17.83 -12.34 13.88
N VAL A 40 -17.93 -11.14 13.33
CA VAL A 40 -18.55 -10.92 12.02
C VAL A 40 -17.77 -11.69 10.96
N PRO A 41 -18.44 -12.51 10.12
CA PRO A 41 -17.79 -13.17 9.01
C PRO A 41 -17.25 -12.11 8.04
N TRP A 42 -15.93 -12.04 7.92
CA TRP A 42 -15.24 -11.15 6.99
C TRP A 42 -14.87 -11.83 5.67
N ALA A 43 -15.05 -13.15 5.58
CA ALA A 43 -14.69 -13.97 4.44
C ALA A 43 -15.91 -14.70 3.82
N GLN A 44 -15.93 -14.78 2.49
CA GLN A 44 -16.99 -15.37 1.67
C GLN A 44 -16.83 -16.88 1.45
N GLU A 45 -15.61 -17.44 1.50
CA GLU A 45 -15.37 -18.88 1.32
C GLU A 45 -14.69 -19.50 2.55
N ALA A 46 -15.34 -20.47 3.19
CA ALA A 46 -14.76 -21.28 4.25
C ALA A 46 -13.93 -22.44 3.65
N ARG A 47 -12.68 -22.17 3.24
CA ARG A 47 -11.69 -23.24 3.03
C ARG A 47 -11.15 -23.68 4.41
N PRO A 48 -10.69 -24.94 4.60
CA PRO A 48 -10.13 -25.36 5.87
C PRO A 48 -8.82 -24.59 6.13
N GLY A 49 -8.89 -23.55 6.95
CA GLY A 49 -7.73 -22.79 7.44
C GLY A 49 -7.84 -21.27 7.32
N TRP A 50 -8.44 -20.72 6.26
CA TRP A 50 -8.57 -19.25 6.04
C TRP A 50 -9.71 -18.97 5.07
N GLY A 51 -10.45 -17.88 5.28
CA GLY A 51 -11.46 -17.45 4.33
C GLY A 51 -11.03 -16.24 3.50
N ALA A 52 -11.50 -16.16 2.25
CA ALA A 52 -11.20 -15.07 1.33
C ALA A 52 -12.26 -13.96 1.35
N VAL A 53 -11.84 -12.69 1.23
CA VAL A 53 -12.74 -11.53 1.15
C VAL A 53 -13.55 -11.53 -0.14
N MET A 54 -12.96 -12.02 -1.23
CA MET A 54 -13.56 -12.10 -2.55
C MET A 54 -13.37 -13.49 -3.17
N PRO A 55 -14.21 -13.90 -4.13
CA PRO A 55 -14.06 -15.20 -4.78
C PRO A 55 -12.79 -15.26 -5.64
N GLU A 56 -12.30 -16.48 -5.88
CA GLU A 56 -11.03 -16.72 -6.59
C GLU A 56 -10.95 -16.05 -7.96
N TYR A 57 -12.03 -16.13 -8.75
CA TYR A 57 -12.09 -15.52 -10.08
C TYR A 57 -11.90 -13.99 -10.04
N ALA A 58 -12.33 -13.33 -8.96
CA ALA A 58 -12.17 -11.89 -8.81
C ALA A 58 -10.69 -11.52 -8.63
N GLY A 59 -9.91 -12.35 -7.95
CA GLY A 59 -8.45 -12.18 -7.82
C GLY A 59 -7.75 -12.19 -9.18
N TYR A 60 -8.00 -13.23 -9.99
CA TYR A 60 -7.46 -13.33 -11.35
C TYR A 60 -7.86 -12.15 -12.22
N LEU A 61 -9.14 -11.77 -12.16
CA LEU A 61 -9.69 -10.67 -12.94
C LEU A 61 -9.04 -9.34 -12.55
N ILE A 62 -8.86 -9.05 -11.26
CA ILE A 62 -8.19 -7.82 -10.81
C ILE A 62 -6.75 -7.77 -11.32
N VAL A 63 -5.97 -8.85 -11.13
CA VAL A 63 -4.55 -8.88 -11.55
C VAL A 63 -4.41 -8.67 -13.05
N ILE A 64 -5.20 -9.39 -13.85
CA ILE A 64 -5.13 -9.31 -15.32
C ILE A 64 -5.65 -7.95 -15.80
N LEU A 65 -6.81 -7.50 -15.32
CA LEU A 65 -7.40 -6.24 -15.76
C LEU A 65 -6.53 -5.05 -15.38
N PHE A 66 -5.91 -5.03 -14.19
CA PHE A 66 -4.97 -3.97 -13.85
C PHE A 66 -3.78 -3.97 -14.81
N GLY A 67 -3.15 -5.12 -15.05
CA GLY A 67 -2.02 -5.22 -15.97
C GLY A 67 -2.37 -4.76 -17.39
N VAL A 68 -3.52 -5.19 -17.91
CA VAL A 68 -4.02 -4.79 -19.23
C VAL A 68 -4.40 -3.32 -19.26
N PHE A 69 -5.10 -2.81 -18.26
CA PHE A 69 -5.51 -1.41 -18.15
C PHE A 69 -4.28 -0.49 -18.22
N PHE A 70 -3.29 -0.71 -17.36
CA PHE A 70 -2.08 0.10 -17.37
C PHE A 70 -1.33 -0.02 -18.70
N SER A 71 -1.21 -1.23 -19.25
CA SER A 71 -0.57 -1.45 -20.55
C SER A 71 -1.27 -0.71 -21.69
N LEU A 72 -2.60 -0.73 -21.74
CA LEU A 72 -3.36 -0.01 -22.76
C LEU A 72 -3.25 1.50 -22.57
N VAL A 73 -3.47 2.00 -21.36
CA VAL A 73 -3.43 3.44 -21.07
C VAL A 73 -2.06 4.03 -21.40
N THR A 74 -0.97 3.40 -20.96
CA THR A 74 0.38 3.90 -21.25
C THR A 74 0.72 3.77 -22.73
N SER A 75 0.35 2.67 -23.39
CA SER A 75 0.66 2.46 -24.81
C SER A 75 -0.09 3.44 -25.70
N VAL A 76 -1.38 3.67 -25.41
CA VAL A 76 -2.19 4.69 -26.09
C VAL A 76 -1.60 6.07 -25.89
N MET A 77 -1.16 6.41 -24.68
CA MET A 77 -0.55 7.72 -24.44
C MET A 77 0.78 7.91 -25.17
N VAL A 78 1.65 6.88 -25.16
CA VAL A 78 2.91 6.89 -25.93
C VAL A 78 2.63 7.01 -27.42
N TRP A 79 1.59 6.34 -27.92
CA TRP A 79 1.16 6.44 -29.31
C TRP A 79 0.64 7.84 -29.66
N PHE A 80 -0.17 8.46 -28.80
CA PHE A 80 -0.62 9.84 -28.98
C PHE A 80 0.57 10.80 -29.03
N GLU A 81 1.54 10.63 -28.14
CA GLU A 81 2.70 11.50 -28.08
C GLU A 81 3.63 11.32 -29.30
N LYS A 82 3.81 10.08 -29.76
CA LYS A 82 4.54 9.79 -30.99
C LYS A 82 3.86 10.40 -32.22
N THR A 83 2.54 10.32 -32.29
CA THR A 83 1.77 10.69 -33.48
C THR A 83 1.51 12.19 -33.56
N PHE A 84 1.18 12.84 -32.44
CA PHE A 84 0.79 14.26 -32.39
C PHE A 84 1.85 15.16 -31.74
N GLY A 85 2.73 14.60 -30.90
CA GLY A 85 3.78 15.35 -30.19
C GLY A 85 5.13 15.37 -30.91
N GLY A 86 5.27 14.70 -32.05
CA GLY A 86 6.53 14.63 -32.81
C GLY A 86 7.66 13.91 -32.06
N LEU A 87 7.32 13.05 -31.09
CA LEU A 87 8.27 12.39 -30.21
C LEU A 87 9.13 11.37 -30.99
N VAL A 88 10.45 11.59 -31.03
CA VAL A 88 11.40 10.59 -31.51
C VAL A 88 11.86 9.74 -30.32
N ILE A 89 11.48 8.47 -30.33
CA ILE A 89 11.89 7.50 -29.28
C ILE A 89 13.36 7.14 -29.51
N SER A 90 14.26 7.91 -28.92
CA SER A 90 15.69 7.57 -28.81
C SER A 90 15.95 6.77 -27.54
N SER A 91 17.10 6.09 -27.46
CA SER A 91 17.56 5.43 -26.24
C SER A 91 17.72 6.41 -25.07
N GLU A 92 18.11 7.65 -25.34
CA GLU A 92 18.17 8.72 -24.35
C GLU A 92 16.76 9.08 -23.86
N HIS A 93 15.80 9.28 -24.75
CA HIS A 93 14.41 9.55 -24.38
C HIS A 93 13.80 8.43 -23.54
N PHE A 94 14.07 7.16 -23.91
CA PHE A 94 13.58 6.00 -23.20
C PHE A 94 14.07 5.94 -21.74
N ASN A 95 15.34 6.31 -21.50
CA ASN A 95 15.96 6.25 -20.17
C ASN A 95 15.83 7.55 -19.36
N THR A 96 15.55 8.70 -19.99
CA THR A 96 15.50 10.01 -19.29
C THR A 96 14.13 10.66 -19.32
N ALA A 97 13.15 10.07 -20.01
CA ALA A 97 11.87 10.70 -20.32
C ALA A 97 12.04 12.07 -21.04
N GLY A 98 13.14 12.23 -21.78
CA GLY A 98 13.52 13.50 -22.43
C GLY A 98 13.85 14.61 -21.44
N ARG A 99 14.12 14.28 -20.17
CA ARG A 99 14.40 15.22 -19.05
C ARG A 99 13.31 16.29 -18.86
N ASN A 100 12.10 16.06 -19.38
CA ASN A 100 11.00 17.03 -19.40
C ASN A 100 9.83 16.55 -18.52
N VAL A 101 10.12 16.21 -17.27
CA VAL A 101 9.14 15.79 -16.27
C VAL A 101 9.00 16.90 -15.24
N LYS A 102 7.78 17.44 -15.09
CA LYS A 102 7.49 18.50 -14.12
C LYS A 102 7.61 17.99 -12.69
N THR A 103 7.99 18.89 -11.78
CA THR A 103 8.23 18.60 -10.35
C THR A 103 7.07 17.90 -9.66
N GLY A 104 5.82 18.28 -9.96
CA GLY A 104 4.64 17.63 -9.38
C GLY A 104 4.50 16.15 -9.77
N LEU A 105 4.76 15.81 -11.03
CA LEU A 105 4.76 14.43 -11.50
C LEU A 105 5.91 13.64 -10.84
N THR A 106 7.11 14.23 -10.78
CA THR A 106 8.25 13.63 -10.08
C THR A 106 7.96 13.35 -8.60
N ALA A 107 7.34 14.30 -7.89
CA ALA A 107 6.97 14.12 -6.49
C ALA A 107 5.95 12.98 -6.31
N SER A 108 4.92 12.91 -7.16
CA SER A 108 3.94 11.83 -7.12
C SER A 108 4.56 10.45 -7.38
N VAL A 109 5.54 10.37 -8.30
CA VAL A 109 6.25 9.12 -8.60
C VAL A 109 7.08 8.68 -7.40
N ILE A 110 7.75 9.61 -6.71
CA ILE A 110 8.50 9.29 -5.49
C ILE A 110 7.56 8.72 -4.43
N VAL A 111 6.39 9.35 -4.21
CA VAL A 111 5.39 8.82 -3.26
C VAL A 111 4.94 7.42 -3.69
N SER A 112 4.62 7.22 -4.98
CA SER A 112 4.25 5.92 -5.57
C SER A 112 5.25 4.81 -5.22
N GLN A 113 6.54 5.10 -5.40
CA GLN A 113 7.63 4.15 -5.20
C GLN A 113 7.82 3.78 -3.73
N TRP A 114 7.42 4.65 -2.79
CA TRP A 114 7.48 4.35 -1.36
C TRP A 114 6.20 3.70 -0.82
N THR A 115 5.07 3.85 -1.51
CA THR A 115 3.79 3.24 -1.13
C THR A 115 3.64 1.82 -1.70
N TRP A 116 4.60 0.93 -1.41
CA TRP A 116 4.51 -0.47 -1.87
C TRP A 116 3.80 -1.37 -0.86
N ALA A 117 3.34 -2.55 -1.32
CA ALA A 117 2.51 -3.48 -0.55
C ALA A 117 3.13 -3.88 0.81
N ALA A 118 4.42 -4.22 0.84
CA ALA A 118 5.12 -4.55 2.09
C ALA A 118 5.12 -3.40 3.11
N THR A 119 5.18 -2.13 2.69
CA THR A 119 5.13 -0.98 3.61
C THR A 119 3.74 -0.81 4.19
N LEU A 120 2.68 -0.98 3.40
CA LEU A 120 1.30 -0.96 3.90
C LEU A 120 1.05 -2.14 4.85
N LEU A 121 1.42 -3.35 4.45
CA LEU A 121 1.25 -4.56 5.28
C LEU A 121 2.04 -4.47 6.58
N GLN A 122 3.30 -4.03 6.52
CA GLN A 122 4.14 -3.87 7.70
C GLN A 122 3.58 -2.79 8.62
N SER A 123 3.13 -1.65 8.07
CA SER A 123 2.47 -0.59 8.82
C SER A 123 1.23 -1.11 9.55
N SER A 124 0.36 -1.86 8.86
CA SER A 124 -0.81 -2.50 9.49
C SER A 124 -0.43 -3.54 10.54
N ASN A 125 0.63 -4.31 10.31
CA ASN A 125 1.12 -5.29 11.28
C ASN A 125 1.62 -4.62 12.57
N VAL A 126 2.43 -3.56 12.45
CA VAL A 126 2.87 -2.80 13.63
C VAL A 126 1.73 -2.03 14.29
N ALA A 127 0.67 -1.69 13.55
CA ALA A 127 -0.58 -1.16 14.13
C ALA A 127 -1.26 -2.20 15.03
N TYR A 128 -1.34 -3.43 14.55
CA TYR A 128 -1.94 -4.54 15.29
C TYR A 128 -1.14 -4.86 16.57
N LEU A 129 0.20 -4.85 16.49
CA LEU A 129 1.06 -5.20 17.62
C LEU A 129 1.27 -4.06 18.63
N TYR A 130 1.36 -2.80 18.16
CA TYR A 130 1.79 -1.65 18.96
C TYR A 130 0.80 -0.48 18.96
N GLY A 131 -0.43 -0.72 18.48
CA GLY A 131 -1.46 0.31 18.36
C GLY A 131 -1.05 1.44 17.42
N LEU A 132 -1.64 2.63 17.64
CA LEU A 132 -1.42 3.81 16.78
C LEU A 132 0.04 4.28 16.72
N SER A 133 0.83 4.00 17.76
CA SER A 133 2.23 4.40 17.84
C SER A 133 3.12 3.67 16.81
N GLY A 134 2.82 2.41 16.49
CA GLY A 134 3.60 1.60 15.57
C GLY A 134 3.69 2.21 14.15
N PRO A 135 2.55 2.43 13.48
CA PRO A 135 2.51 3.06 12.16
C PRO A 135 3.13 4.45 12.14
N PHE A 136 2.92 5.24 13.20
CA PHE A 136 3.47 6.59 13.29
C PHE A 136 5.00 6.56 13.29
N TRP A 137 5.63 5.76 14.16
CA TRP A 137 7.08 5.67 14.22
C TRP A 137 7.69 5.04 12.97
N TYR A 138 7.00 4.05 12.38
CA TYR A 138 7.40 3.46 11.10
C TYR A 138 7.42 4.50 9.98
N ALA A 139 6.34 5.28 9.84
CA ALA A 139 6.23 6.34 8.84
C ALA A 139 7.23 7.50 9.09
N ALA A 140 7.43 7.90 10.35
CA ALA A 140 8.37 8.94 10.72
C ALA A 140 9.82 8.55 10.36
N GLY A 141 10.22 7.31 10.65
CA GLY A 141 11.54 6.79 10.30
C GLY A 141 11.80 6.78 8.80
N ALA A 142 10.81 6.33 8.01
CA ALA A 142 10.89 6.35 6.55
C ALA A 142 10.95 7.78 5.99
N SER A 143 10.11 8.69 6.49
CA SER A 143 10.00 10.08 6.00
C SER A 143 11.32 10.84 6.09
N ILE A 144 12.07 10.65 7.18
CA ILE A 144 13.38 11.29 7.37
C ILE A 144 14.37 10.80 6.30
N GLN A 145 14.39 9.50 6.01
CA GLN A 145 15.29 8.91 5.00
C GLN A 145 14.97 9.45 3.60
N VAL A 146 13.68 9.54 3.24
CA VAL A 146 13.25 10.10 1.94
C VAL A 146 13.66 11.56 1.81
N LEU A 147 13.48 12.36 2.87
CA LEU A 147 13.84 13.77 2.86
C LEU A 147 15.36 13.98 2.68
N LEU A 148 16.17 13.24 3.44
CA LEU A 148 17.64 13.30 3.32
C LEU A 148 18.10 12.85 1.93
N PHE A 149 17.52 11.76 1.41
CA PHE A 149 17.83 11.29 0.07
C PHE A 149 17.42 12.31 -1.01
N GLY A 150 16.27 12.98 -0.85
CA GLY A 150 15.82 14.04 -1.76
C GLY A 150 16.80 15.21 -1.82
N ILE A 151 17.31 15.66 -0.67
CA ILE A 151 18.32 16.74 -0.61
C ILE A 151 19.60 16.30 -1.34
N LEU A 152 20.09 15.09 -1.06
CA LEU A 152 21.30 14.55 -1.70
C LEU A 152 21.09 14.40 -3.22
N ALA A 153 19.96 13.89 -3.67
CA ALA A 153 19.64 13.71 -5.08
C ALA A 153 19.60 15.05 -5.84
N ILE A 154 19.05 16.10 -5.22
CA ILE A 154 19.03 17.46 -5.78
C ILE A 154 20.46 17.99 -5.92
N GLU A 155 21.29 17.87 -4.88
CA GLU A 155 22.69 18.34 -4.93
C GLU A 155 23.53 17.58 -5.97
N VAL A 156 23.29 16.28 -6.12
CA VAL A 156 23.90 15.46 -7.17
C VAL A 156 23.48 15.98 -8.55
N LYS A 157 22.19 16.21 -8.79
CA LYS A 157 21.70 16.70 -10.09
C LYS A 157 22.12 18.14 -10.40
N LYS A 158 22.31 19.00 -9.41
CA LYS A 158 22.90 20.34 -9.61
C LYS A 158 24.34 20.26 -10.13
N LYS A 159 25.13 19.28 -9.65
CA LYS A 159 26.54 19.12 -10.01
C LYS A 159 26.76 18.29 -11.28
N ALA A 160 25.90 17.30 -11.52
CA ALA A 160 25.99 16.39 -12.65
C ALA A 160 24.61 16.22 -13.33
N PRO A 161 24.11 17.23 -14.06
CA PRO A 161 22.76 17.20 -14.63
C PRO A 161 22.57 16.12 -15.70
N ASN A 162 23.63 15.82 -16.46
CA ASN A 162 23.59 14.89 -17.60
C ASN A 162 23.80 13.42 -17.22
N MET A 163 24.09 13.10 -15.96
CA MET A 163 24.27 11.72 -15.53
C MET A 163 22.98 10.90 -15.68
N HIS A 164 23.10 9.65 -16.12
CA HIS A 164 21.95 8.74 -16.29
C HIS A 164 21.70 7.90 -15.04
N THR A 165 22.77 7.50 -14.34
CA THR A 165 22.68 6.69 -13.12
C THR A 165 23.50 7.30 -11.99
N PHE A 166 23.12 7.04 -10.73
CA PHE A 166 23.93 7.48 -9.59
C PHE A 166 25.33 6.86 -9.58
N LEU A 167 25.49 5.69 -10.21
CA LEU A 167 26.76 4.95 -10.30
C LEU A 167 27.80 5.65 -11.19
N GLU A 168 27.38 6.43 -12.18
CA GLU A 168 28.30 7.25 -13.01
C GLU A 168 29.05 8.27 -12.16
N MET A 169 28.38 8.88 -11.18
CA MET A 169 29.03 9.79 -10.25
C MET A 169 30.05 9.07 -9.36
N ILE A 170 29.75 7.82 -8.99
CA ILE A 170 30.68 7.01 -8.19
C ILE A 170 31.95 6.71 -8.98
N ASP A 171 31.82 6.37 -10.27
CA ASP A 171 32.97 6.13 -11.14
C ASP A 171 33.82 7.38 -11.32
N VAL A 172 33.19 8.53 -11.59
CA VAL A 172 33.92 9.81 -11.73
C VAL A 172 34.63 10.20 -10.43
N ARG A 173 34.06 9.90 -9.26
CA ARG A 173 34.60 10.34 -7.96
C ARG A 173 35.64 9.39 -7.35
N TRP A 174 35.43 8.08 -7.49
CA TRP A 174 36.19 7.02 -6.81
C TRP A 174 36.77 5.95 -7.76
N GLY A 175 36.46 6.03 -9.05
CA GLY A 175 36.99 5.14 -10.09
C GLY A 175 36.30 3.79 -10.20
N LYS A 176 36.76 3.02 -11.19
CA LYS A 176 36.16 1.73 -11.61
C LYS A 176 36.00 0.69 -10.49
N PRO A 177 36.95 0.49 -9.57
CA PRO A 177 36.79 -0.50 -8.51
C PRO A 177 35.58 -0.20 -7.60
N ALA A 178 35.42 1.06 -7.20
CA ALA A 178 34.26 1.49 -6.40
C ALA A 178 32.97 1.38 -7.22
N HIS A 179 33.00 1.81 -8.49
CA HIS A 179 31.85 1.69 -9.38
C HIS A 179 31.36 0.24 -9.51
N MET A 180 32.25 -0.73 -9.74
CA MET A 180 31.89 -2.16 -9.85
C MET A 180 31.29 -2.71 -8.56
N THR A 181 31.83 -2.35 -7.40
CA THR A 181 31.28 -2.75 -6.09
C THR A 181 29.87 -2.20 -5.88
N PHE A 182 29.66 -0.90 -6.13
CA PHE A 182 28.34 -0.29 -5.99
C PHE A 182 27.35 -0.77 -7.06
N LEU A 183 27.83 -1.09 -8.26
CA LEU A 183 27.01 -1.70 -9.31
C LEU A 183 26.49 -3.07 -8.86
N PHE A 184 27.35 -3.92 -8.28
CA PHE A 184 26.94 -5.20 -7.71
C PHE A 184 25.87 -5.01 -6.62
N PHE A 185 26.10 -4.15 -5.63
CA PHE A 185 25.12 -3.89 -4.58
C PHE A 185 23.82 -3.28 -5.13
N GLY A 186 23.90 -2.41 -6.13
CA GLY A 186 22.76 -1.84 -6.83
C GLY A 186 21.91 -2.91 -7.49
N PHE A 187 22.51 -3.83 -8.24
CA PHE A 187 21.79 -4.95 -8.85
C PHE A 187 21.23 -5.93 -7.82
N ALA A 188 22.02 -6.30 -6.81
CA ALA A 188 21.57 -7.20 -5.75
C ALA A 188 20.37 -6.61 -4.99
N THR A 189 20.41 -5.31 -4.68
CA THR A 189 19.31 -4.60 -4.02
C THR A 189 18.06 -4.61 -4.90
N ASN A 190 18.17 -4.27 -6.18
CA ASN A 190 17.03 -4.31 -7.11
C ASN A 190 16.43 -5.72 -7.21
N LEU A 191 17.25 -6.77 -7.23
CA LEU A 191 16.78 -8.16 -7.28
C LEU A 191 16.02 -8.55 -6.00
N ILE A 192 16.60 -8.27 -4.82
CA ILE A 192 15.98 -8.58 -3.52
C ILE A 192 14.68 -7.79 -3.34
N VAL A 193 14.71 -6.49 -3.63
CA VAL A 193 13.53 -5.61 -3.54
C VAL A 193 12.44 -6.09 -4.49
N THR A 194 12.76 -6.43 -5.73
CA THR A 194 11.77 -6.97 -6.68
C THR A 194 11.17 -8.27 -6.15
N GLY A 195 12.00 -9.20 -5.64
CA GLY A 195 11.53 -10.46 -5.07
C GLY A 195 10.58 -10.26 -3.89
N MET A 196 10.92 -9.40 -2.92
CA MET A 196 10.05 -9.15 -1.77
C MET A 196 8.74 -8.47 -2.16
N LEU A 197 8.75 -7.61 -3.18
CA LEU A 197 7.54 -6.93 -3.67
C LEU A 197 6.59 -7.90 -4.35
N LEU A 198 7.12 -8.81 -5.18
CA LEU A 198 6.31 -9.85 -5.82
C LEU A 198 5.73 -10.83 -4.80
N LEU A 199 6.53 -11.26 -3.83
CA LEU A 199 6.07 -12.15 -2.77
C LEU A 199 5.00 -11.47 -1.90
N GLY A 200 5.22 -10.22 -1.50
CA GLY A 200 4.25 -9.44 -0.72
C GLY A 200 2.95 -9.21 -1.49
N GLY A 201 3.03 -8.87 -2.77
CA GLY A 201 1.85 -8.70 -3.63
C GLY A 201 1.07 -9.99 -3.81
N ALA A 202 1.76 -11.10 -4.11
CA ALA A 202 1.14 -12.41 -4.25
C ALA A 202 0.48 -12.90 -2.95
N ALA A 203 1.12 -12.67 -1.80
CA ALA A 203 0.56 -13.01 -0.49
C ALA A 203 -0.75 -12.25 -0.20
N VAL A 204 -0.83 -10.95 -0.54
CA VAL A 204 -2.06 -10.16 -0.38
C VAL A 204 -3.17 -10.68 -1.32
N VAL A 205 -2.85 -11.01 -2.56
CA VAL A 205 -3.83 -11.58 -3.51
C VAL A 205 -4.34 -12.94 -3.04
N TYR A 206 -3.46 -13.80 -2.53
CA TYR A 206 -3.84 -15.09 -1.94
C TYR A 206 -4.74 -14.91 -0.72
N GLN A 207 -4.38 -14.04 0.23
CA GLN A 207 -5.17 -13.77 1.43
C GLN A 207 -6.55 -13.19 1.11
N THR A 208 -6.67 -12.39 0.05
CA THR A 208 -7.93 -11.72 -0.30
C THR A 208 -8.84 -12.53 -1.21
N SER A 209 -8.31 -13.40 -2.08
CA SER A 209 -9.09 -14.14 -3.08
C SER A 209 -8.90 -15.66 -3.08
N SER A 210 -7.98 -16.20 -2.29
CA SER A 210 -7.52 -17.59 -2.40
C SER A 210 -6.94 -17.98 -3.78
N MET A 211 -6.60 -17.01 -4.63
CA MET A 211 -5.85 -17.23 -5.88
C MET A 211 -4.45 -17.76 -5.55
N ALA A 212 -4.03 -18.81 -6.24
CA ALA A 212 -2.72 -19.44 -6.04
C ALA A 212 -1.56 -18.43 -6.10
N THR A 213 -0.69 -18.46 -5.10
CA THR A 213 0.47 -17.55 -4.97
C THR A 213 1.38 -17.67 -6.19
N GLU A 214 1.57 -18.88 -6.72
CA GLU A 214 2.39 -19.17 -7.89
C GLU A 214 1.84 -18.45 -9.12
N ALA A 215 0.52 -18.48 -9.33
CA ALA A 215 -0.12 -17.77 -10.43
C ALA A 215 0.05 -16.25 -10.30
N ALA A 216 -0.10 -15.71 -9.09
CA ALA A 216 0.06 -14.28 -8.84
C ALA A 216 1.50 -13.82 -9.10
N LEU A 217 2.50 -14.62 -8.71
CA LEU A 217 3.92 -14.34 -8.93
C LEU A 217 4.28 -14.25 -10.42
N PHE A 218 3.61 -14.99 -11.32
CA PHE A 218 3.83 -14.88 -12.75
C PHE A 218 2.98 -13.79 -13.42
N LEU A 219 1.71 -13.65 -13.03
CA LEU A 219 0.78 -12.74 -13.70
C LEU A 219 1.05 -11.25 -13.39
N ILE A 220 1.39 -10.92 -12.14
CA ILE A 220 1.67 -9.52 -11.73
C ILE A 220 2.84 -8.92 -12.55
N PRO A 221 4.03 -9.56 -12.63
CA PRO A 221 5.14 -9.01 -13.41
C PRO A 221 4.84 -8.91 -14.90
N VAL A 222 4.09 -9.84 -15.49
CA VAL A 222 3.81 -9.84 -16.94
C VAL A 222 3.12 -8.55 -17.37
N GLY A 223 2.11 -8.10 -16.62
CA GLY A 223 1.45 -6.82 -16.88
C GLY A 223 2.42 -5.63 -16.80
N VAL A 224 3.31 -5.64 -15.80
CA VAL A 224 4.31 -4.59 -15.58
C VAL A 224 5.37 -4.54 -16.68
N ILE A 225 5.87 -5.70 -17.10
CA ILE A 225 6.90 -5.83 -18.13
C ILE A 225 6.40 -5.26 -19.45
N ILE A 226 5.16 -5.59 -19.86
CA ILE A 226 4.59 -5.13 -21.13
C ILE A 226 4.62 -3.60 -21.22
N TYR A 227 4.03 -2.90 -20.25
CA TYR A 227 3.95 -1.44 -20.33
C TYR A 227 5.30 -0.75 -20.17
N THR A 228 6.20 -1.35 -19.39
CA THR A 228 7.55 -0.81 -19.16
C THR A 228 8.41 -0.93 -20.42
N MET A 229 8.32 -2.05 -21.15
CA MET A 229 9.06 -2.29 -22.38
C MET A 229 8.65 -1.33 -23.50
N PHE A 230 7.35 -1.05 -23.67
CA PHE A 230 6.88 -0.21 -24.77
C PHE A 230 7.05 1.29 -24.51
N GLY A 231 6.90 1.72 -23.25
CA GLY A 231 6.79 3.14 -22.94
C GLY A 231 8.00 3.79 -22.27
N GLY A 232 8.95 3.00 -21.75
CA GLY A 232 10.14 3.52 -21.09
C GLY A 232 9.83 4.38 -19.85
N LEU A 233 10.81 5.17 -19.40
CA LEU A 233 10.74 5.90 -18.13
C LEU A 233 9.54 6.86 -18.06
N LYS A 234 9.21 7.52 -19.17
CA LYS A 234 8.11 8.50 -19.20
C LYS A 234 6.75 7.84 -18.99
N ALA A 235 6.51 6.71 -19.65
CA ALA A 235 5.29 5.95 -19.47
C ALA A 235 5.19 5.37 -18.06
N THR A 236 6.31 4.88 -17.51
CA THR A 236 6.36 4.39 -16.13
C THR A 236 6.01 5.50 -15.15
N PHE A 237 6.49 6.74 -15.36
CA PHE A 237 6.13 7.88 -14.50
C PHE A 237 4.63 8.21 -14.53
N LEU A 238 4.02 8.17 -15.71
CA LEU A 238 2.57 8.35 -15.81
C LEU A 238 1.81 7.19 -15.16
N ALA A 239 2.21 5.94 -15.42
CA ALA A 239 1.60 4.78 -14.80
C ALA A 239 1.63 4.89 -13.28
N SER A 240 2.79 5.28 -12.72
CA SER A 240 2.96 5.57 -11.29
C SER A 240 2.03 6.69 -10.81
N TYR A 241 1.86 7.76 -11.57
CA TYR A 241 0.91 8.83 -11.22
C TYR A 241 -0.54 8.34 -11.13
N ILE A 242 -1.00 7.60 -12.14
CA ILE A 242 -2.37 7.05 -12.18
C ILE A 242 -2.57 6.05 -11.04
N HIS A 243 -1.60 5.16 -10.82
CA HIS A 243 -1.62 4.21 -9.70
C HIS A 243 -1.72 4.96 -8.36
N THR A 244 -0.86 5.95 -8.13
CA THR A 244 -0.86 6.74 -6.89
C THR A 244 -2.19 7.46 -6.69
N ALA A 245 -2.78 8.02 -7.76
CA ALA A 245 -4.09 8.65 -7.68
C ALA A 245 -5.18 7.66 -7.25
N ILE A 246 -5.18 6.44 -7.80
CA ILE A 246 -6.11 5.37 -7.40
C ILE A 246 -5.93 5.01 -5.92
N ILE A 247 -4.69 4.86 -5.46
CA ILE A 247 -4.39 4.62 -4.03
C ILE A 247 -4.94 5.76 -3.17
N PHE A 248 -4.66 7.02 -3.51
CA PHE A 248 -5.12 8.16 -2.71
C PHE A 248 -6.64 8.26 -2.65
N VAL A 249 -7.34 8.03 -3.77
CA VAL A 249 -8.80 7.97 -3.78
C VAL A 249 -9.30 6.85 -2.87
N GLY A 250 -8.69 5.66 -2.94
CA GLY A 250 -8.99 4.55 -2.04
C GLY A 250 -8.76 4.91 -0.57
N LEU A 251 -7.65 5.57 -0.25
CA LEU A 251 -7.35 6.04 1.11
C LEU A 251 -8.37 7.06 1.61
N VAL A 252 -8.77 8.03 0.78
CA VAL A 252 -9.81 9.00 1.16
C VAL A 252 -11.12 8.28 1.44
N ILE A 253 -11.53 7.34 0.58
CA ILE A 253 -12.73 6.53 0.80
C ILE A 253 -12.62 5.75 2.11
N PHE A 254 -11.50 5.08 2.37
CA PHE A 254 -11.29 4.33 3.61
C PHE A 254 -11.35 5.23 4.85
N VAL A 255 -10.66 6.37 4.83
CA VAL A 255 -10.67 7.32 5.96
C VAL A 255 -12.09 7.87 6.18
N THR A 256 -12.81 8.25 5.12
CA THR A 256 -14.18 8.72 5.23
C THR A 256 -15.12 7.63 5.74
N TYR A 257 -15.02 6.41 5.23
CA TYR A 257 -15.86 5.30 5.67
C TYR A 257 -15.60 4.90 7.14
N VAL A 258 -14.32 4.90 7.55
CA VAL A 258 -13.92 4.56 8.92
C VAL A 258 -14.36 5.63 9.91
N TYR A 259 -14.14 6.92 9.59
CA TYR A 259 -14.28 8.02 10.55
C TYR A 259 -15.55 8.87 10.45
N ALA A 260 -16.24 8.85 9.30
CA ALA A 260 -17.39 9.73 9.06
C ALA A 260 -18.71 8.98 8.79
N VAL A 261 -18.66 7.67 8.53
CA VAL A 261 -19.85 6.85 8.29
C VAL A 261 -20.16 6.03 9.54
N ASP A 262 -20.78 6.67 10.54
CA ASP A 262 -21.36 5.95 11.66
C ASP A 262 -22.70 5.35 11.21
N GLY A 263 -22.73 4.03 11.06
CA GLY A 263 -23.89 3.26 10.59
C GLY A 263 -25.09 3.25 11.54
N ASN A 264 -25.40 4.36 12.23
CA ASN A 264 -26.46 4.49 13.24
C ASN A 264 -26.43 3.41 14.32
N CYS A 265 -25.22 3.02 14.74
CA CYS A 265 -25.01 1.97 15.74
C CYS A 265 -25.66 2.22 17.10
N ALA A 266 -25.83 3.49 17.49
CA ALA A 266 -26.38 3.84 18.80
C ALA A 266 -27.91 3.70 18.90
N ALA A 267 -28.61 3.52 17.77
CA ALA A 267 -30.08 3.51 17.74
C ALA A 267 -30.69 2.10 17.64
N ASP A 268 -29.94 1.10 17.19
CA ASP A 268 -30.45 -0.27 16.95
C ASP A 268 -29.47 -1.32 17.51
N MET A 269 -29.77 -1.83 18.71
CA MET A 269 -28.99 -2.89 19.38
C MET A 269 -29.39 -4.31 18.98
N SER A 270 -30.18 -4.45 17.90
CA SER A 270 -30.45 -5.76 17.29
C SER A 270 -29.26 -6.30 16.47
N LYS A 271 -28.28 -5.43 16.13
CA LYS A 271 -27.11 -5.77 15.32
C LYS A 271 -25.84 -5.19 15.93
N GLN A 272 -24.75 -5.95 15.84
CA GLN A 272 -23.42 -5.52 16.27
C GLN A 272 -22.96 -4.27 15.53
N CYS A 273 -22.36 -3.32 16.26
CA CYS A 273 -21.78 -2.12 15.66
C CYS A 273 -20.38 -2.39 15.11
N ASN A 274 -20.28 -2.43 13.78
CA ASN A 274 -19.00 -2.59 13.08
C ASN A 274 -18.38 -1.27 12.62
N SER A 275 -19.07 -0.14 12.80
CA SER A 275 -18.42 1.17 12.60
C SER A 275 -17.30 1.30 13.61
N ILE A 276 -16.11 1.67 13.15
CA ILE A 276 -14.96 1.97 14.00
C ILE A 276 -15.15 3.33 14.67
N GLY A 277 -15.84 4.27 14.02
CA GLY A 277 -16.06 5.61 14.55
C GLY A 277 -14.77 6.41 14.55
N SER A 278 -14.35 6.95 15.70
CA SER A 278 -13.18 7.84 15.82
C SER A 278 -11.84 7.09 15.96
N ALA A 279 -10.73 7.84 15.84
CA ALA A 279 -9.39 7.29 16.10
C ALA A 279 -9.19 6.90 17.57
N SER A 280 -9.91 7.54 18.51
CA SER A 280 -9.89 7.16 19.92
C SER A 280 -10.58 5.81 20.13
N ILE A 281 -11.75 5.60 19.52
CA ILE A 281 -12.48 4.33 19.59
C ILE A 281 -11.65 3.21 18.94
N LEU A 282 -10.99 3.47 17.81
CA LEU A 282 -10.08 2.50 17.20
C LEU A 282 -8.95 2.09 18.16
N TRP A 283 -8.36 3.05 18.87
CA TRP A 283 -7.28 2.76 19.84
C TRP A 283 -7.79 1.93 21.02
N GLU A 284 -8.95 2.26 21.57
CA GLU A 284 -9.54 1.50 22.67
C GLU A 284 -9.92 0.09 22.25
N ARG A 285 -10.49 -0.09 21.05
CA ARG A 285 -10.77 -1.40 20.46
C ARG A 285 -9.52 -2.24 20.29
N LEU A 286 -8.46 -1.68 19.73
CA LEU A 286 -7.18 -2.40 19.57
C LEU A 286 -6.57 -2.77 20.92
N THR A 287 -6.66 -1.87 21.91
CA THR A 287 -6.16 -2.13 23.27
C THR A 287 -6.93 -3.27 23.94
N PHE A 288 -8.24 -3.34 23.72
CA PHE A 288 -9.09 -4.42 24.23
C PHE A 288 -8.79 -5.77 23.56
N VAL A 289 -8.56 -5.80 22.23
CA VAL A 289 -8.29 -7.05 21.48
C VAL A 289 -6.92 -7.65 21.79
N VAL A 290 -5.93 -6.82 22.10
CA VAL A 290 -4.54 -7.25 22.33
C VAL A 290 -4.32 -7.79 23.76
N ARG A 291 -5.29 -7.65 24.67
CA ARG A 291 -5.16 -7.96 26.10
C ARG A 291 -6.08 -9.09 26.55
#